data_AF-A0A967N5N5-F1
#
_entry.id   AF-A0A967N5N5-F1
#
_cell.length_a   1.000
_cell.length_b   1.000
_cell.length_c   1.000
_cell.angle_alpha   90.00
_cell.angle_beta   90.00
_cell.angle_gamma   90.00
#
_symmetry.space_group_name_H-M   'P 1'
#
loop_
_entity.id
_entity.type
_entity.pdbx_description
1 polymer ?
#
loop_
_entity_poly.entity_id
_entity_poly.type
_entity_poly.pdbx_seq_one_letter_code
_entity_poly.pdbx_strand_id
1 'polypeptide(L)'
;MNWEMVGAIGEILGAAGVIITLGYLASQIRANRRQGQLRAGREAMDRTTDFVKLVASDGELARIWRRGMLDPGTLEAEERVRLGALLLHLTYLWERMYFLGLEGGVDGYLHESTVASRREVVLSPGYRRWFEGRKQWFSPEFRGVVEEEISAGGAYRPMGWVGEEDPTRGTVEAPGPD
;
A
#
# COMPACT_ATOMS: atom_id res chain seq x y z
N MET A 1 68.36 0.90 17.98
CA MET A 1 67.11 1.18 18.74
C MET A 1 66.48 2.43 18.14
N ASN A 2 65.55 2.23 17.19
CA ASN A 2 64.73 3.27 16.53
C ASN A 2 63.61 2.60 15.68
N TRP A 3 63.84 1.35 15.25
CA TRP A 3 62.88 0.55 14.49
C TRP A 3 61.61 0.18 15.24
N GLU A 4 61.70 -0.10 16.55
CA GLU A 4 60.52 -0.37 17.40
C GLU A 4 59.64 0.88 17.55
N MET A 5 60.24 2.06 17.68
CA MET A 5 59.48 3.33 17.75
C MET A 5 58.80 3.66 16.42
N VAL A 6 59.50 3.44 15.30
CA VAL A 6 58.92 3.62 13.96
C VAL A 6 57.78 2.62 13.72
N GLY A 7 57.93 1.37 14.18
CA GLY A 7 56.87 0.36 14.16
C GLY A 7 55.65 0.77 14.97
N ALA A 8 55.85 1.20 16.22
CA ALA A 8 54.78 1.66 17.10
C ALA A 8 54.02 2.88 16.53
N ILE A 9 54.72 3.83 15.90
CA ILE A 9 54.09 4.97 15.21
C ILE A 9 53.26 4.48 14.01
N GLY A 10 53.78 3.55 13.21
CA GLY A 10 53.07 2.94 12.09
C GLY A 10 51.80 2.19 12.54
N GLU A 11 51.86 1.47 13.66
CA GLU A 11 50.72 0.80 14.27
C GLU A 11 49.65 1.79 14.74
N ILE A 12 50.04 2.87 15.42
CA ILE A 12 49.10 3.92 15.88
C ILE A 12 48.41 4.60 14.68
N LEU A 13 49.17 4.95 13.64
CA LEU A 13 48.61 5.58 12.44
C LEU A 13 47.71 4.61 11.66
N GLY A 14 48.09 3.33 11.57
CA GLY A 14 47.26 2.28 10.98
C GLY A 14 45.94 2.09 11.75
N ALA A 15 46.02 1.97 13.08
CA ALA A 15 44.84 1.86 13.94
C ALA A 15 43.92 3.09 13.84
N ALA A 16 44.50 4.30 13.83
CA ALA A 16 43.74 5.53 13.64
C ALA A 16 43.05 5.56 12.26
N GLY A 17 43.74 5.15 11.20
CA GLY A 17 43.16 5.03 9.85
C GLY A 17 41.99 4.05 9.80
N VAL A 18 42.10 2.90 10.47
CA VAL A 18 41.00 1.92 10.57
C VAL A 18 39.81 2.51 11.31
N ILE A 19 40.01 3.19 12.45
CA ILE A 19 38.94 3.81 13.24
C ILE A 19 38.19 4.86 12.41
N ILE A 20 38.93 5.74 11.72
CA ILE A 20 38.35 6.77 10.85
C ILE A 20 37.53 6.12 9.72
N THR A 21 38.07 5.07 9.10
CA THR A 21 37.40 4.34 8.01
C THR A 21 36.11 3.69 8.50
N LEU A 22 36.11 3.08 9.69
CA LEU A 22 34.90 2.50 10.28
C LEU A 22 33.86 3.57 10.62
N GLY A 23 34.27 4.74 11.12
CA GLY A 23 33.36 5.88 11.36
C GLY A 23 32.72 6.40 10.07
N TYR A 24 33.51 6.53 9.00
CA TYR A 24 33.01 6.88 7.67
C TYR A 24 32.04 5.82 7.15
N LEU A 25 32.39 4.54 7.22
CA LEU A 25 31.55 3.43 6.76
C LEU A 25 30.23 3.37 7.52
N ALA A 26 30.25 3.56 8.85
CA ALA A 26 29.03 3.62 9.65
C ALA A 26 28.11 4.77 9.20
N SER A 27 28.68 5.94 8.91
CA SER A 27 27.93 7.09 8.40
C SER A 27 27.39 6.84 6.99
N GLN A 28 28.20 6.21 6.14
CA GLN A 28 27.81 5.81 4.78
C GLN A 28 26.64 4.82 4.79
N ILE A 29 26.66 3.81 5.66
CA ILE A 29 25.57 2.84 5.81
C ILE A 29 24.27 3.54 6.26
N ARG A 30 24.35 4.46 7.22
CA ARG A 30 23.16 5.22 7.67
C ARG A 30 22.55 6.06 6.55
N ALA A 31 23.39 6.76 5.79
CA ALA A 31 22.93 7.56 4.65
C ALA A 31 22.31 6.69 3.56
N ASN A 32 22.93 5.54 3.24
CA ASN A 32 22.43 4.60 2.25
C ASN A 32 21.07 4.02 2.66
N ARG A 33 20.90 3.60 3.92
CA ARG A 33 19.62 3.13 4.45
C ARG A 33 18.52 4.18 4.31
N ARG A 34 18.79 5.43 4.68
CA ARG A 34 17.83 6.53 4.54
C ARG A 34 17.43 6.78 3.08
N GLN A 35 18.38 6.74 2.15
CA GLN A 35 18.09 6.87 0.72
C GLN A 35 17.26 5.69 0.20
N GLY A 36 17.54 4.47 0.65
CA GLY A 36 16.76 3.28 0.33
C GLY A 36 15.31 3.40 0.76
N GLN A 37 15.07 3.84 2.01
CA GLN A 37 13.72 4.09 2.53
C GLN A 37 12.95 5.13 1.70
N LEU A 38 13.58 6.26 1.36
CA LEU A 38 12.96 7.30 0.53
C LEU A 38 12.60 6.79 -0.88
N ARG A 39 13.46 5.96 -1.48
CA ARG A 39 13.19 5.35 -2.79
C ARG A 39 12.00 4.38 -2.72
N ALA A 40 11.97 3.51 -1.71
CA ALA A 40 10.88 2.57 -1.51
C ALA A 40 9.54 3.30 -1.28
N GLY A 41 9.55 4.36 -0.47
CA GLY A 41 8.38 5.22 -0.26
C GLY A 41 7.88 5.90 -1.54
N ARG A 42 8.80 6.43 -2.37
CA ARG A 42 8.42 7.02 -3.67
C ARG A 42 7.82 5.98 -4.61
N GLU A 43 8.45 4.81 -4.74
CA GLU A 43 7.94 3.74 -5.60
C GLU A 43 6.54 3.26 -5.17
N ALA A 44 6.31 3.17 -3.86
CA ALA A 44 4.98 2.88 -3.32
C ALA A 44 3.96 3.94 -3.72
N MET A 45 4.31 5.22 -3.59
CA MET A 45 3.42 6.33 -3.96
C MET A 45 3.10 6.35 -5.46
N ASP A 46 4.11 6.08 -6.29
CA ASP A 46 3.93 6.00 -7.75
C ASP A 46 2.94 4.89 -8.11
N ARG A 47 3.08 3.70 -7.51
CA ARG A 47 2.15 2.58 -7.73
C ARG A 47 0.71 2.89 -7.27
N THR A 48 0.54 3.55 -6.12
CA THR A 48 -0.79 4.00 -5.67
C THR A 48 -1.40 4.98 -6.67
N THR A 49 -0.60 5.93 -7.15
CA THR A 49 -1.04 6.94 -8.12
C THR A 49 -1.41 6.29 -9.46
N ASP A 50 -0.67 5.28 -9.90
CA ASP A 50 -0.95 4.56 -11.14
C ASP A 50 -2.28 3.79 -11.08
N PHE A 51 -2.62 3.21 -9.93
CA PHE A 51 -3.94 2.60 -9.74
C PHE A 51 -5.07 3.64 -9.89
N VAL A 52 -4.92 4.80 -9.23
CA VAL A 52 -5.94 5.88 -9.34
C VAL A 52 -6.05 6.38 -10.77
N LYS A 53 -4.91 6.56 -11.46
CA LYS A 53 -4.90 6.95 -12.89
C LYS A 53 -5.61 5.93 -13.76
N LEU A 54 -5.37 4.64 -13.57
CA LEU A 54 -6.00 3.56 -14.34
C LEU A 54 -7.53 3.67 -14.27
N VAL A 55 -8.09 3.86 -13.08
CA VAL A 55 -9.54 4.00 -12.89
C VAL A 55 -10.05 5.35 -13.43
N ALA A 56 -9.30 6.43 -13.24
CA ALA A 56 -9.72 7.77 -13.65
C ALA A 56 -9.66 8.00 -15.18
N SER A 57 -8.73 7.35 -15.88
CA SER A 57 -8.54 7.51 -17.32
C SER A 57 -9.50 6.69 -18.17
N ASP A 58 -10.22 5.73 -17.57
CA ASP A 58 -11.12 4.82 -18.26
C ASP A 58 -12.52 4.87 -17.63
N GLY A 59 -13.46 5.50 -18.34
CA GLY A 59 -14.84 5.65 -17.87
C GLY A 59 -15.60 4.33 -17.72
N GLU A 60 -15.19 3.27 -18.43
CA GLU A 60 -15.74 1.93 -18.26
C GLU A 60 -15.26 1.32 -16.94
N LEU A 61 -13.95 1.37 -16.66
CA LEU A 61 -13.39 0.90 -15.40
C LEU A 61 -13.93 1.67 -14.20
N ALA A 62 -14.10 3.00 -14.31
CA ALA A 62 -14.73 3.82 -13.28
C ALA A 62 -16.18 3.36 -12.99
N ARG A 63 -16.95 3.00 -14.03
CA ARG A 63 -18.32 2.50 -13.89
C ARG A 63 -18.35 1.11 -13.26
N ILE A 64 -17.46 0.22 -13.70
CA ILE A 64 -17.30 -1.14 -13.15
C ILE A 64 -16.92 -1.06 -11.67
N TRP A 65 -15.95 -0.21 -11.32
CA TRP A 65 -15.55 0.03 -9.93
C TRP A 65 -16.73 0.49 -9.09
N ARG A 66 -17.41 1.57 -9.49
CA ARG A 66 -18.53 2.13 -8.72
C ARG A 66 -19.66 1.11 -8.49
N ARG A 67 -20.10 0.43 -9.55
CA ARG A 67 -21.19 -0.58 -9.47
C ARG A 67 -20.76 -1.81 -8.69
N GLY A 68 -19.58 -2.34 -9.04
CA GLY A 68 -19.04 -3.56 -8.50
C GLY A 68 -18.70 -3.50 -7.01
N MET A 69 -18.32 -2.33 -6.53
CA MET A 69 -18.08 -2.09 -5.09
C MET A 69 -19.39 -2.08 -4.28
N LEU A 70 -20.51 -1.64 -4.86
CA LEU A 70 -21.79 -1.69 -4.15
C LEU A 70 -22.45 -3.06 -4.25
N ASP A 71 -22.59 -3.57 -5.48
CA ASP A 71 -23.11 -4.91 -5.74
C ASP A 71 -22.44 -5.53 -6.97
N PRO A 72 -21.48 -6.44 -6.78
CA PRO A 72 -20.82 -7.12 -7.88
C PRO A 72 -21.77 -8.08 -8.62
N GLY A 73 -22.95 -8.39 -8.05
CA GLY A 73 -24.04 -9.12 -8.68
C GLY A 73 -24.53 -8.47 -9.97
N THR A 74 -24.46 -7.15 -10.07
CA THR A 74 -24.89 -6.36 -11.22
C THR A 74 -23.96 -6.42 -12.42
N LEU A 75 -22.72 -6.90 -12.24
CA LEU A 75 -21.70 -6.90 -13.28
C LEU A 75 -21.83 -8.10 -14.24
N GLU A 76 -21.52 -7.90 -15.51
CA GLU A 76 -21.36 -8.99 -16.46
C GLU A 76 -20.13 -9.85 -16.13
N ALA A 77 -20.03 -11.04 -16.73
CA ALA A 77 -18.91 -11.95 -16.45
C ALA A 77 -17.55 -11.31 -16.73
N GLU A 78 -17.43 -10.59 -17.85
CA GLU A 78 -16.21 -9.87 -18.22
C GLU A 78 -15.91 -8.69 -17.27
N GLU A 79 -16.94 -7.92 -16.90
CA GLU A 79 -16.82 -6.83 -15.92
C GLU A 79 -16.34 -7.34 -14.55
N ARG A 80 -16.79 -8.53 -14.11
CA ARG A 80 -16.33 -9.17 -12.86
C ARG A 80 -14.85 -9.53 -12.92
N VAL A 81 -14.34 -9.97 -14.07
CA VAL A 81 -12.91 -10.24 -14.26
C VAL A 81 -12.12 -8.94 -14.12
N ARG A 82 -12.57 -7.86 -14.76
CA ARG A 82 -11.92 -6.53 -14.68
C ARG A 82 -11.93 -5.99 -13.25
N LEU A 83 -13.06 -6.03 -12.55
CA LEU A 83 -13.14 -5.64 -11.14
C LEU A 83 -12.21 -6.51 -10.28
N GLY A 84 -12.24 -7.82 -10.47
CA GLY A 84 -11.40 -8.75 -9.71
C GLY A 84 -9.91 -8.48 -9.91
N ALA A 85 -9.48 -8.09 -11.10
CA ALA A 85 -8.10 -7.69 -11.39
C ALA A 85 -7.73 -6.38 -10.68
N LEU A 86 -8.61 -5.38 -10.69
CA LEU A 86 -8.41 -4.11 -9.95
C LEU A 86 -8.29 -4.35 -8.44
N LEU A 87 -9.19 -5.15 -7.87
CA LEU A 87 -9.19 -5.50 -6.45
C LEU A 87 -7.94 -6.30 -6.08
N LEU A 88 -7.52 -7.24 -6.92
CA LEU A 88 -6.29 -8.01 -6.70
C LEU A 88 -5.05 -7.11 -6.70
N HIS A 89 -4.95 -6.23 -7.70
CA HIS A 89 -3.86 -5.27 -7.81
C HIS A 89 -3.76 -4.39 -6.57
N LEU A 90 -4.88 -3.81 -6.15
CA LEU A 90 -4.94 -2.93 -4.98
C LEU A 90 -4.61 -3.68 -3.68
N THR A 91 -5.12 -4.90 -3.52
CA THR A 91 -4.87 -5.71 -2.32
C THR A 91 -3.40 -6.13 -2.23
N TYR A 92 -2.75 -6.49 -3.34
CA TYR A 92 -1.30 -6.75 -3.34
C TYR A 92 -0.46 -5.52 -3.04
N LEU A 93 -0.89 -4.34 -3.49
CA LEU A 93 -0.23 -3.10 -3.13
C LEU A 93 -0.25 -2.89 -1.61
N TRP A 94 -1.42 -3.09 -0.97
CA TRP A 94 -1.55 -2.98 0.47
C TRP A 94 -0.77 -4.03 1.25
N GLU A 95 -0.75 -5.28 0.79
CA GLU A 95 0.03 -6.34 1.44
C GLU A 95 1.53 -6.02 1.42
N ARG A 96 2.04 -5.55 0.28
CA ARG A 96 3.43 -5.10 0.17
C ARG A 96 3.74 -3.92 1.08
N MET A 97 2.83 -2.95 1.17
CA MET A 97 2.97 -1.81 2.06
C MET A 97 2.92 -2.20 3.54
N TYR A 98 2.13 -3.21 3.88
CA TYR A 98 2.09 -3.77 5.23
C TYR A 98 3.46 -4.34 5.62
N PHE A 99 4.03 -5.23 4.81
CA PHE A 99 5.34 -5.82 5.11
C PHE A 99 6.49 -4.81 5.06
N LEU A 100 6.47 -3.88 4.10
CA LEU A 100 7.47 -2.80 4.04
C LEU A 100 7.40 -1.88 5.27
N GLY A 101 6.19 -1.67 5.81
CA GLY A 101 5.97 -0.92 7.04
C GLY A 101 6.60 -1.60 8.27
N LEU A 102 6.49 -2.93 8.37
CA LEU A 102 7.10 -3.70 9.46
C LEU A 102 8.64 -3.59 9.49
N GLU A 103 9.26 -3.43 8.33
CA GLU A 103 10.72 -3.26 8.20
C GLU A 103 11.19 -1.80 8.43
N GLY A 104 10.27 -0.87 8.74
CA GLY A 104 10.57 0.56 8.86
C GLY A 104 10.93 1.21 7.52
N GLY A 105 10.48 0.62 6.40
CA GLY A 105 10.77 1.05 5.04
C GLY A 105 9.84 2.14 4.49
N VAL A 106 8.76 2.48 5.20
CA VAL A 106 7.70 3.39 4.73
C VAL A 106 7.66 4.66 5.59
N ASP A 107 7.55 5.81 4.94
CA ASP A 107 7.27 7.10 5.60
C ASP A 107 5.91 7.03 6.34
N GLY A 108 5.84 7.56 7.57
CA GLY A 108 4.62 7.52 8.39
C GLY A 108 3.39 8.07 7.67
N TYR A 109 3.54 9.14 6.88
CA TYR A 109 2.43 9.70 6.10
C TYR A 109 1.91 8.74 5.03
N LEU A 110 2.83 8.07 4.30
CA LEU A 110 2.46 7.09 3.27
C LEU A 110 1.74 5.90 3.88
N HIS A 111 2.19 5.46 5.06
CA HIS A 111 1.56 4.40 5.79
C HIS A 111 0.13 4.78 6.20
N GLU A 112 -0.04 5.93 6.84
CA GLU A 112 -1.35 6.44 7.28
C GLU A 112 -2.33 6.61 6.13
N SER A 113 -1.91 7.26 5.03
CA SER A 113 -2.74 7.43 3.84
C SER A 113 -3.17 6.09 3.24
N THR A 114 -2.26 5.11 3.19
CA THR A 114 -2.56 3.77 2.67
C THR A 114 -3.59 3.07 3.56
N VAL A 115 -3.38 3.10 4.88
CA VAL A 115 -4.31 2.50 5.86
C VAL A 115 -5.69 3.15 5.78
N ALA A 116 -5.76 4.48 5.68
CA ALA A 116 -7.03 5.19 5.53
C ALA A 116 -7.79 4.74 4.27
N SER A 117 -7.11 4.71 3.12
CA SER A 117 -7.73 4.26 1.86
C SER A 117 -8.20 2.80 1.91
N ARG A 118 -7.40 1.91 2.50
CA ARG A 118 -7.76 0.50 2.67
C ARG A 118 -9.00 0.35 3.55
N ARG A 119 -9.00 0.98 4.73
CA ARG A 119 -10.12 0.93 5.68
C ARG A 119 -11.43 1.36 5.04
N GLU A 120 -11.41 2.35 4.16
CA GLU A 120 -12.60 2.76 3.44
C GLU A 120 -13.03 1.70 2.41
N VAL A 121 -12.10 1.25 1.56
CA VAL A 121 -12.39 0.31 0.47
C VAL A 121 -12.82 -1.06 0.99
N VAL A 122 -12.27 -1.58 2.08
CA VAL A 122 -12.64 -2.92 2.61
C VAL A 122 -14.04 -2.97 3.21
N LEU A 123 -14.64 -1.82 3.52
CA LEU A 123 -16.02 -1.74 4.01
C LEU A 123 -17.06 -1.91 2.90
N SER A 124 -16.64 -1.81 1.63
CA SER A 124 -17.47 -2.07 0.46
C SER A 124 -18.06 -3.49 0.47
N PRO A 125 -19.39 -3.66 0.28
CA PRO A 125 -19.99 -4.98 0.15
C PRO A 125 -19.36 -5.81 -0.99
N GLY A 126 -19.03 -5.16 -2.11
CA GLY A 126 -18.40 -5.79 -3.25
C GLY A 126 -16.97 -6.25 -2.96
N TYR A 127 -16.19 -5.45 -2.23
CA TYR A 127 -14.86 -5.87 -1.78
C TYR A 127 -14.96 -7.10 -0.89
N ARG A 128 -15.81 -7.06 0.13
CA ARG A 128 -15.99 -8.17 1.09
C ARG A 128 -16.34 -9.47 0.38
N ARG A 129 -17.30 -9.43 -0.56
CA ARG A 129 -17.72 -10.60 -1.33
C ARG A 129 -16.59 -11.16 -2.19
N TRP A 130 -15.80 -10.30 -2.84
CA TRP A 130 -14.64 -10.73 -3.60
C TRP A 130 -13.54 -11.31 -2.71
N PHE A 131 -13.25 -10.65 -1.58
CA PHE A 131 -12.21 -11.03 -0.64
C PHE A 131 -12.50 -12.39 -0.02
N GLU A 132 -13.74 -12.69 0.39
CA GLU A 132 -14.11 -14.01 0.91
C GLU A 132 -13.78 -15.17 -0.05
N GLY A 133 -13.90 -14.95 -1.36
CA GLY A 133 -13.55 -15.97 -2.36
C GLY A 133 -12.06 -16.08 -2.68
N ARG A 134 -11.24 -15.10 -2.26
CA ARG A 134 -9.83 -14.94 -2.68
C ARG A 134 -8.84 -14.74 -1.53
N LYS A 135 -9.30 -14.59 -0.28
CA LYS A 135 -8.44 -14.27 0.87
C LYS A 135 -7.31 -15.27 1.11
N GLN A 136 -7.49 -16.51 0.66
CA GLN A 136 -6.47 -17.56 0.66
C GLN A 136 -5.23 -17.24 -0.19
N TRP A 137 -5.28 -16.24 -1.08
CA TRP A 137 -4.16 -15.80 -1.91
C TRP A 137 -3.20 -14.85 -1.19
N PHE A 138 -3.61 -14.30 -0.04
CA PHE A 138 -2.81 -13.37 0.76
C PHE A 138 -2.27 -14.06 2.01
N SER A 139 -1.19 -13.50 2.56
CA SER A 139 -0.55 -13.98 3.77
C SER A 139 -1.54 -14.02 4.95
N PRO A 140 -1.39 -14.98 5.88
CA PRO A 140 -2.23 -15.04 7.07
C PRO A 140 -2.21 -13.75 7.90
N GLU A 141 -1.04 -13.11 8.01
CA GLU A 141 -0.84 -11.87 8.77
C GLU A 141 -1.62 -10.71 8.15
N PHE A 142 -1.47 -10.50 6.83
CA PHE A 142 -2.16 -9.42 6.15
C PHE A 142 -3.67 -9.69 6.04
N ARG A 143 -4.07 -10.96 5.88
CA ARG A 143 -5.49 -11.35 5.94
C ARG A 143 -6.12 -10.95 7.26
N GLY A 144 -5.44 -11.21 8.39
CA GLY A 144 -5.92 -10.84 9.71
C GLY A 144 -6.18 -9.34 9.84
N VAL A 145 -5.29 -8.51 9.28
CA VAL A 145 -5.47 -7.05 9.25
C VAL A 145 -6.75 -6.65 8.50
N VAL A 146 -6.97 -7.21 7.31
CA VAL A 146 -8.17 -6.90 6.51
C VAL A 146 -9.44 -7.39 7.19
N GLU A 147 -9.42 -8.60 7.77
CA GLU A 147 -10.56 -9.16 8.49
C GLU A 147 -10.90 -8.36 9.76
N GLU A 148 -9.89 -7.87 10.48
CA GLU A 148 -10.07 -6.97 11.62
C GLU A 148 -10.72 -5.65 11.18
N GLU A 149 -10.25 -5.03 10.10
CA GLU A 149 -10.82 -3.78 9.57
C GLU A 149 -12.26 -3.95 9.08
N ILE A 150 -12.56 -5.09 8.44
CA ILE A 150 -13.94 -5.44 8.05
C ILE A 150 -14.83 -5.59 9.28
N SER A 151 -14.33 -6.25 10.34
CA SER A 151 -15.06 -6.54 11.57
C SER A 151 -15.27 -5.30 12.44
N ALA A 152 -14.31 -4.38 12.46
CA ALA A 152 -14.43 -3.08 13.14
C ALA A 152 -15.59 -2.24 12.59
N GLY A 153 -15.98 -2.48 11.33
CA GLY A 153 -17.13 -1.85 10.71
C GLY A 153 -16.93 -0.37 10.35
N GLY A 154 -18.02 0.29 9.97
CA GLY A 154 -18.01 1.66 9.48
C GLY A 154 -18.88 1.84 8.24
N ALA A 155 -18.94 3.06 7.72
CA ALA A 155 -19.65 3.37 6.49
C ALA A 155 -18.68 3.33 5.30
N TYR A 156 -19.00 2.53 4.29
CA TYR A 156 -18.33 2.62 3.00
C TYR A 156 -18.69 3.96 2.35
N ARG A 157 -17.67 4.68 1.87
CA ARG A 157 -17.83 5.89 1.07
C ARG A 157 -17.27 5.61 -0.33
N PRO A 158 -18.08 5.79 -1.39
CA PRO A 158 -17.58 5.65 -2.75
C PRO A 158 -16.48 6.66 -3.05
N MET A 159 -15.55 6.30 -3.93
CA MET A 159 -14.40 7.16 -4.30
C MET A 159 -14.80 8.56 -4.81
N GLY A 160 -15.99 8.71 -5.37
CA GLY A 160 -16.53 10.00 -5.83
C GLY A 160 -17.42 10.71 -4.81
N TRP A 161 -17.47 10.29 -3.55
CA TRP A 161 -18.36 10.87 -2.54
C TRP A 161 -17.88 12.26 -2.10
N VAL A 162 -18.78 13.25 -2.15
CA VAL A 162 -18.53 14.64 -1.76
C VAL A 162 -19.59 15.06 -0.74
N GLY A 163 -19.50 14.56 0.49
CA GLY A 163 -20.01 15.21 1.71
C GLY A 163 -21.52 15.35 1.95
N GLU A 164 -22.39 15.34 0.95
CA GLU A 164 -23.76 15.88 1.09
C GLU A 164 -24.90 14.85 1.04
N GLU A 165 -24.65 13.61 0.59
CA GLU A 165 -25.68 12.56 0.46
C GLU A 165 -25.29 11.27 1.17
N ASP A 166 -26.30 10.52 1.64
CA ASP A 166 -26.14 9.17 2.16
C ASP A 166 -25.50 8.28 1.08
N PRO A 167 -24.28 7.73 1.32
CA PRO A 167 -23.51 6.99 0.32
C PRO A 167 -24.22 5.70 -0.16
N THR A 168 -25.32 5.31 0.47
CA THR A 168 -26.11 4.12 0.13
C THR A 168 -27.41 4.42 -0.64
N ARG A 169 -27.79 5.70 -0.82
CA ARG A 169 -29.11 6.09 -1.38
C ARG A 169 -29.23 6.09 -2.90
N GLY A 170 -28.14 5.96 -3.65
CA GLY A 170 -28.15 6.04 -5.12
C GLY A 170 -28.48 4.74 -5.88
N THR A 171 -28.97 3.69 -5.22
CA THR A 171 -29.11 2.34 -5.82
C THR A 171 -30.52 1.95 -6.28
N VAL A 172 -31.55 2.80 -6.22
CA VAL A 172 -32.89 2.42 -6.72
C VAL A 172 -33.60 3.59 -7.39
N GLU A 173 -33.41 3.74 -8.69
CA GLU A 173 -34.50 4.10 -9.60
C GLU A 173 -34.32 3.26 -10.87
N ALA A 174 -34.94 2.08 -10.88
CA ALA A 174 -35.25 1.39 -12.12
C ALA A 174 -36.19 2.31 -12.93
N PRO A 175 -36.02 2.42 -14.26
CA PRO A 175 -36.99 3.15 -15.06
C PRO A 175 -38.36 2.49 -14.87
N GLY A 176 -39.34 3.28 -14.42
CA GLY A 176 -40.72 2.84 -14.29
C GLY A 176 -41.24 2.31 -15.64
N PRO A 177 -42.15 1.34 -15.63
CA PRO A 177 -42.72 0.83 -16.87
C PRO A 177 -43.60 1.93 -17.49
N ASP A 178 -43.20 2.42 -18.67
CA ASP A 178 -44.12 3.03 -19.64
C ASP A 178 -44.86 1.93 -20.42
#